data_AF-A0A962H0B2-F1
#
_entry.id   AF-A0A962H0B2-F1
#
_cell.length_a   1.000
_cell.length_b   1.000
_cell.length_c   1.000
_cell.angle_alpha   90.00
_cell.angle_beta   90.00
_cell.angle_gamma   90.00
#
_symmetry.space_group_name_H-M   'P 1'
#
loop_
_entity.id
_entity.type
_entity.pdbx_description
1 polymer ?
#
loop_
_entity_poly.entity_id
_entity_poly.type
_entity_poly.pdbx_seq_one_letter_code
_entity_poly.pdbx_strand_id
1 'polypeptide(L)'
;MKTRLRLISCALAMAHFGAHAQSDARGALESELGRAVDNAIADTVVRSGAPGEPLAISHPEQQRFELGAVLDVRSTAPEGLIVLALTPGGAGERMGLAVGDQIVDINGYSMVEADGLVARLKEALASDDGQVQMTLLRGKQPLIVNGAADLIRIPAYTLTVAAAAADQPSGCGFVSGGAKTYGGVAKVDILEVDGKPAPTDLIGRLTLPAGQYVLTLRTRPRLGMLQESRLQEVRTRLGETAMAPEDQLNKPDPGMPRDPEGARVSRTDRALLTMKLVVRADTSYQLGARAREGELGMEAFVYSESARSCR
;
A
#
# COMPACT_ATOMS: atom_id res chain seq x y z
N MET A 1 57.03 -52.29 -40.94
CA MET A 1 57.54 -51.01 -41.48
C MET A 1 56.32 -50.11 -41.70
N LYS A 2 56.13 -48.89 -41.20
CA LYS A 2 56.96 -47.91 -40.48
C LYS A 2 56.01 -47.06 -39.60
N THR A 3 56.52 -46.70 -38.43
CA THR A 3 56.09 -45.72 -37.43
C THR A 3 55.79 -44.32 -38.01
N ARG A 4 54.85 -43.57 -37.41
CA ARG A 4 55.16 -42.28 -36.72
C ARG A 4 53.95 -41.63 -36.02
N LEU A 5 54.18 -41.42 -34.73
CA LEU A 5 53.60 -40.53 -33.74
C LEU A 5 53.72 -39.04 -34.14
N ARG A 6 52.69 -38.21 -33.84
CA ARG A 6 52.84 -36.81 -33.39
C ARG A 6 51.64 -36.38 -32.53
N LEU A 7 51.92 -36.03 -31.27
CA LEU A 7 51.15 -35.12 -30.43
C LEU A 7 51.21 -33.69 -31.01
N ILE A 8 50.20 -32.85 -30.72
CA ILE A 8 50.30 -31.56 -29.98
C ILE A 8 49.02 -30.71 -30.14
N SER A 9 48.64 -30.07 -29.01
CA SER A 9 47.69 -28.96 -28.77
C SER A 9 46.19 -29.29 -28.76
N CYS A 10 45.47 -29.31 -27.62
CA CYS A 10 45.36 -28.37 -26.48
C CYS A 10 44.53 -27.10 -26.79
N ALA A 11 43.51 -26.90 -25.94
CA ALA A 11 42.71 -25.69 -25.71
C ALA A 11 41.63 -25.30 -26.73
N LEU A 12 40.40 -25.79 -26.54
CA LEU A 12 39.18 -25.00 -26.79
C LEU A 12 37.99 -25.55 -25.97
N ALA A 13 38.02 -25.36 -24.66
CA ALA A 13 36.87 -25.68 -23.81
C ALA A 13 36.87 -24.80 -22.56
N MET A 14 36.76 -23.48 -22.70
CA MET A 14 36.40 -22.59 -21.60
C MET A 14 35.80 -21.30 -22.14
N ALA A 15 34.47 -21.21 -22.17
CA ALA A 15 33.72 -19.94 -22.01
C ALA A 15 32.19 -20.14 -22.08
N HIS A 16 31.57 -21.02 -21.28
CA HIS A 16 30.08 -21.03 -21.16
C HIS A 16 29.53 -21.45 -19.78
N PHE A 17 30.30 -21.36 -18.69
CA PHE A 17 29.85 -21.81 -17.36
C PHE A 17 29.80 -20.71 -16.27
N GLY A 18 29.72 -19.43 -16.65
CA GLY A 18 29.70 -18.31 -15.69
C GLY A 18 28.32 -17.76 -15.33
N ALA A 19 27.24 -18.14 -16.03
CA ALA A 19 25.97 -17.41 -15.95
C ALA A 19 24.89 -18.04 -15.02
N HIS A 20 24.97 -19.34 -14.70
CA HIS A 20 23.93 -20.02 -13.92
C HIS A 20 24.06 -19.87 -12.40
N ALA A 21 25.28 -19.77 -11.85
CA ALA A 21 25.45 -19.56 -10.41
C ALA A 21 24.94 -18.17 -9.95
N GLN A 22 24.91 -17.19 -10.85
CA GLN A 22 24.49 -15.82 -10.56
C GLN A 22 22.96 -15.64 -10.64
N SER A 23 22.23 -16.52 -11.36
CA SER A 23 20.76 -16.49 -11.39
C SER A 23 20.14 -17.02 -10.11
N ASP A 24 20.74 -18.04 -9.51
CA ASP A 24 20.17 -18.72 -8.34
C ASP A 24 20.35 -17.89 -7.06
N ALA A 25 21.51 -17.26 -6.89
CA ALA A 25 21.74 -16.30 -5.81
C ALA A 25 20.82 -15.07 -5.90
N ARG A 26 20.50 -14.64 -7.13
CA ARG A 26 19.58 -13.54 -7.37
C ARG A 26 18.13 -13.93 -7.05
N GLY A 27 17.71 -15.14 -7.43
CA GLY A 27 16.38 -15.66 -7.11
C GLY A 27 16.17 -15.86 -5.60
N ALA A 28 17.18 -16.37 -4.90
CA ALA A 28 17.15 -16.50 -3.44
C ALA A 28 17.04 -15.13 -2.74
N LEU A 29 17.80 -14.14 -3.21
CA LEU A 29 17.75 -12.77 -2.70
C LEU A 29 16.40 -12.10 -2.99
N GLU A 30 15.86 -12.25 -4.21
CA GLU A 30 14.56 -11.70 -4.59
C GLU A 30 13.41 -12.30 -3.77
N SER A 31 13.44 -13.61 -3.52
CA SER A 31 12.44 -14.27 -2.66
C SER A 31 12.55 -13.85 -1.19
N GLU A 32 13.77 -13.65 -0.68
CA GLU A 32 13.98 -13.21 0.69
C GLU A 32 13.60 -11.74 0.87
N LEU A 33 13.94 -10.90 -0.11
CA LEU A 33 13.51 -9.50 -0.17
C LEU A 33 11.98 -9.40 -0.19
N GLY A 34 11.30 -10.23 -0.99
CA GLY A 34 9.83 -10.29 -1.02
C GLY A 34 9.25 -10.60 0.36
N ARG A 35 9.78 -11.62 1.05
CA ARG A 35 9.31 -11.99 2.41
C ARG A 35 9.65 -10.94 3.46
N ALA A 36 10.82 -10.29 3.37
CA ALA A 36 11.22 -9.22 4.27
C ALA A 36 10.33 -7.99 4.11
N VAL A 37 9.97 -7.64 2.87
CA VAL A 37 9.02 -6.56 2.55
C VAL A 37 7.62 -6.91 3.05
N ASP A 38 7.12 -8.12 2.83
CA ASP A 38 5.79 -8.55 3.31
C ASP A 38 5.71 -8.53 4.85
N ASN A 39 6.74 -9.05 5.52
CA ASN A 39 6.83 -9.02 6.99
C ASN A 39 6.92 -7.59 7.51
N ALA A 40 7.70 -6.73 6.85
CA ALA A 40 7.80 -5.34 7.22
C ALA A 40 6.49 -4.60 7.01
N ILE A 41 5.76 -4.82 5.90
CA ILE A 41 4.43 -4.25 5.69
C ILE A 41 3.47 -4.68 6.80
N ALA A 42 3.48 -5.98 7.16
CA ALA A 42 2.68 -6.50 8.27
C ALA A 42 3.03 -5.85 9.62
N ASP A 43 4.32 -5.65 9.91
CA ASP A 43 4.80 -4.97 11.13
C ASP A 43 4.52 -3.45 11.10
N THR A 44 4.52 -2.83 9.92
CA THR A 44 4.31 -1.37 9.74
C THR A 44 2.83 -0.99 9.87
N VAL A 45 1.90 -1.88 9.52
CA VAL A 45 0.47 -1.68 9.86
C VAL A 45 0.27 -1.59 11.38
N VAL A 46 1.19 -2.17 12.17
CA VAL A 46 1.14 -2.15 13.65
C VAL A 46 1.97 -1.01 14.25
N ARG A 47 3.02 -0.53 13.56
CA ARG A 47 3.88 0.57 14.03
C ARG A 47 3.69 1.84 13.20
N SER A 48 2.72 2.64 13.64
CA SER A 48 2.49 4.02 13.19
C SER A 48 3.74 4.89 13.36
N GLY A 49 4.60 4.95 12.35
CA GLY A 49 5.53 6.06 12.17
C GLY A 49 4.77 7.35 11.84
N ALA A 50 5.33 8.51 12.18
CA ALA A 50 4.74 9.78 11.80
C ALA A 50 4.64 9.87 10.25
N PRO A 51 3.54 10.40 9.69
CA PRO A 51 3.41 10.55 8.24
C PRO A 51 4.59 11.33 7.67
N GLY A 52 5.33 10.71 6.74
CA GLY A 52 6.45 11.34 6.01
C GLY A 52 7.86 10.98 6.49
N GLU A 53 8.02 10.19 7.56
CA GLU A 53 9.35 9.65 7.90
C GLU A 53 9.67 8.39 7.06
N PRO A 54 10.90 8.26 6.53
CA PRO A 54 11.31 7.06 5.82
C PRO A 54 11.24 5.82 6.71
N LEU A 55 10.54 4.79 6.27
CA LEU A 55 10.51 3.50 6.94
C LEU A 55 11.83 2.77 6.68
N ALA A 56 12.58 2.43 7.73
CA ALA A 56 13.79 1.64 7.63
C ALA A 56 13.56 0.20 8.11
N ILE A 57 13.74 -0.76 7.20
CA ILE A 57 13.70 -2.21 7.48
C ILE A 57 15.14 -2.68 7.49
N SER A 58 15.63 -3.13 8.64
CA SER A 58 17.01 -3.63 8.76
C SER A 58 17.02 -5.13 8.98
N HIS A 59 17.88 -5.83 8.25
CA HIS A 59 18.09 -7.27 8.36
C HIS A 59 19.57 -7.53 8.68
N PRO A 60 19.88 -8.30 9.75
CA PRO A 60 21.26 -8.61 10.11
C PRO A 60 21.89 -9.58 9.11
N GLU A 61 23.22 -9.72 9.16
CA GLU A 61 23.91 -10.78 8.42
C GLU A 61 23.40 -12.15 8.91
N GLN A 62 23.13 -13.05 7.96
CA GLN A 62 22.67 -14.40 8.24
C GLN A 62 23.47 -15.42 7.44
N GLN A 63 23.71 -16.57 8.06
CA GLN A 63 24.31 -17.73 7.40
C GLN A 63 23.33 -18.89 7.56
N ARG A 64 23.05 -19.59 6.46
CA ARG A 64 22.18 -20.77 6.47
C ARG A 64 22.66 -21.81 5.49
N PHE A 65 22.40 -23.06 5.83
CA PHE A 65 22.69 -24.21 4.98
C PHE A 65 21.44 -24.61 4.19
N GLU A 66 21.62 -24.87 2.90
CA GLU A 66 20.53 -25.22 1.99
C GLU A 66 20.83 -26.51 1.23
N LEU A 67 19.79 -27.33 1.03
CA LEU A 67 19.87 -28.53 0.21
C LEU A 67 19.67 -28.26 -1.28
N GLY A 68 19.17 -27.07 -1.67
CA GLY A 68 18.69 -26.87 -3.04
C GLY A 68 17.56 -27.85 -3.39
N ALA A 69 16.66 -28.14 -2.44
CA ALA A 69 15.55 -29.06 -2.60
C ALA A 69 14.25 -28.41 -2.10
N VAL A 70 13.16 -28.61 -2.83
CA VAL A 70 11.82 -28.23 -2.37
C VAL A 70 11.22 -29.43 -1.65
N LEU A 71 10.92 -29.28 -0.36
CA LEU A 71 10.38 -30.34 0.48
C LEU A 71 8.92 -30.06 0.85
N ASP A 72 8.09 -31.09 0.85
CA ASP A 72 6.72 -30.98 1.36
C ASP A 72 6.69 -31.07 2.89
N VAL A 73 6.82 -29.91 3.54
CA VAL A 73 6.76 -29.81 5.02
C VAL A 73 5.35 -29.87 5.59
N ARG A 74 4.32 -29.87 4.72
CA ARG A 74 2.91 -30.03 5.13
C ARG A 74 2.46 -31.48 5.05
N SER A 75 3.20 -32.30 4.32
CA SER A 75 2.93 -33.71 4.22
C SER A 75 2.96 -34.30 5.63
N THR A 76 1.80 -34.67 6.14
CA THR A 76 1.65 -35.50 7.34
C THR A 76 1.89 -36.97 6.98
N ALA A 77 2.63 -37.25 5.89
CA ALA A 77 2.98 -38.61 5.55
C ALA A 77 3.75 -39.18 6.75
N PRO A 78 3.33 -40.34 7.27
CA PRO A 78 3.99 -40.98 8.41
C PRO A 78 5.43 -41.42 8.10
N GLU A 79 5.90 -41.19 6.87
CA GLU A 79 7.17 -41.67 6.34
C GLU A 79 8.15 -40.52 5.99
N GLY A 80 7.88 -39.27 6.42
CA GLY A 80 8.86 -38.17 6.39
C GLY A 80 8.66 -37.10 5.29
N LEU A 81 9.70 -36.31 5.03
CA LEU A 81 9.67 -35.15 4.12
C LEU A 81 9.84 -35.58 2.66
N ILE A 82 8.85 -35.29 1.81
CA ILE A 82 8.89 -35.65 0.38
C ILE A 82 9.67 -34.60 -0.41
N VAL A 83 10.62 -35.04 -1.23
CA VAL A 83 11.33 -34.19 -2.20
C VAL A 83 10.42 -33.93 -3.41
N LEU A 84 10.00 -32.69 -3.58
CA LEU A 84 9.13 -32.24 -4.67
C LEU A 84 9.91 -31.77 -5.90
N ALA A 85 11.06 -31.13 -5.67
CA ALA A 85 11.93 -30.61 -6.73
C ALA A 85 13.37 -30.47 -6.22
N LEU A 86 14.32 -30.42 -7.16
CA LEU A 86 15.73 -30.18 -6.90
C LEU A 86 16.22 -29.05 -7.80
N THR A 87 17.09 -28.20 -7.24
CA THR A 87 17.84 -27.20 -7.98
C THR A 87 18.98 -27.90 -8.73
N PRO A 88 19.09 -27.73 -10.06
CA PRO A 88 20.20 -28.29 -10.83
C PRO A 88 21.55 -27.82 -10.28
N GLY A 89 22.48 -28.74 -10.08
CA GLY A 89 23.80 -28.50 -9.49
C GLY A 89 23.78 -28.24 -7.97
N GLY A 90 22.62 -28.18 -7.34
CA GLY A 90 22.46 -27.94 -5.89
C GLY A 90 22.89 -29.14 -5.04
N ALA A 91 23.13 -28.90 -3.75
CA ALA A 91 23.61 -29.92 -2.81
C ALA A 91 22.82 -31.24 -2.85
N GLY A 92 21.49 -31.17 -2.90
CA GLY A 92 20.61 -32.34 -2.94
C GLY A 92 20.82 -33.20 -4.18
N GLU A 93 20.94 -32.58 -5.36
CA GLU A 93 21.26 -33.31 -6.60
C GLU A 93 22.66 -33.91 -6.54
N ARG A 94 23.65 -33.17 -6.04
CA ARG A 94 25.04 -33.66 -5.88
C ARG A 94 25.15 -34.84 -4.90
N MET A 95 24.27 -34.89 -3.91
CA MET A 95 24.14 -36.01 -2.96
C MET A 95 23.35 -37.20 -3.52
N GLY A 96 22.75 -37.07 -4.70
CA GLY A 96 21.99 -38.14 -5.36
C GLY A 96 20.54 -38.25 -4.89
N LEU A 97 19.98 -37.19 -4.28
CA LEU A 97 18.53 -37.10 -4.07
C LEU A 97 17.80 -37.13 -5.41
N ALA A 98 16.57 -37.61 -5.38
CA ALA A 98 15.65 -37.61 -6.51
C ALA A 98 14.27 -37.11 -6.08
N VAL A 99 13.52 -36.55 -7.04
CA VAL A 99 12.12 -36.21 -6.83
C VAL A 99 11.33 -37.46 -6.45
N GLY A 100 10.52 -37.36 -5.39
CA GLY A 100 9.77 -38.47 -4.81
C GLY A 100 10.48 -39.22 -3.70
N ASP A 101 11.75 -38.94 -3.42
CA ASP A 101 12.42 -39.45 -2.22
C ASP A 101 11.72 -38.93 -0.95
N GLN A 102 11.66 -39.78 0.07
CA GLN A 102 11.13 -39.42 1.38
C GLN A 102 12.26 -39.40 2.40
N ILE A 103 12.60 -38.22 2.91
CA ILE A 103 13.66 -38.05 3.91
C ILE A 103 13.06 -38.31 5.28
N VAL A 104 13.56 -39.35 5.95
CA VAL A 104 13.08 -39.77 7.29
C VAL A 104 14.00 -39.32 8.40
N ASP A 105 15.28 -39.09 8.11
CA ASP A 105 16.29 -38.68 9.08
C ASP A 105 17.36 -37.83 8.42
N ILE A 106 17.84 -36.82 9.14
CA ILE A 106 18.98 -35.98 8.76
C ILE A 106 19.89 -35.84 9.97
N ASN A 107 21.13 -36.32 9.90
CA ASN A 107 22.11 -36.22 10.99
C ASN A 107 21.59 -36.76 12.35
N GLY A 108 20.73 -37.79 12.33
CA GLY A 108 20.11 -38.34 13.54
C GLY A 108 18.87 -37.58 14.03
N TYR A 109 18.47 -36.50 13.34
CA TYR A 109 17.21 -35.82 13.58
C TYR A 109 16.10 -36.48 12.74
N SER A 110 15.14 -37.11 13.43
CA SER A 110 13.95 -37.66 12.79
C SER A 110 13.08 -36.56 12.15
N MET A 111 12.70 -36.80 10.90
CA MET A 111 11.82 -35.99 10.07
C MET A 111 10.39 -36.57 9.99
N VAL A 112 10.07 -37.55 10.84
CA VAL A 112 8.74 -38.18 10.92
C VAL A 112 7.95 -37.59 12.10
N GLU A 113 6.67 -37.29 11.87
CA GLU A 113 5.68 -36.88 12.89
C GLU A 113 6.21 -35.88 13.93
N ALA A 114 6.98 -34.89 13.47
CA ALA A 114 7.62 -33.92 14.34
C ALA A 114 6.89 -32.56 14.31
N ASP A 115 6.47 -32.08 15.47
CA ASP A 115 6.10 -30.68 15.64
C ASP A 115 7.30 -29.78 15.29
N GLY A 116 7.05 -28.71 14.55
CA GLY A 116 8.11 -27.76 14.17
C GLY A 116 9.14 -28.31 13.18
N LEU A 117 8.75 -29.20 12.27
CA LEU A 117 9.58 -29.79 11.19
C LEU A 117 10.54 -28.80 10.52
N VAL A 118 10.08 -27.58 10.21
CA VAL A 118 10.93 -26.56 9.57
C VAL A 118 12.09 -26.12 10.47
N ALA A 119 11.84 -25.93 11.77
CA ALA A 119 12.89 -25.55 12.72
C ALA A 119 13.90 -26.69 12.90
N ARG A 120 13.41 -27.92 13.02
CA ARG A 120 14.25 -29.11 13.13
C ARG A 120 15.10 -29.36 11.89
N LEU A 121 14.52 -29.20 10.69
CA LEU A 121 15.25 -29.30 9.43
C LEU A 121 16.40 -28.28 9.39
N LYS A 122 16.14 -27.04 9.78
CA LYS A 122 17.18 -26.00 9.84
C LYS A 122 18.30 -26.37 10.81
N GLU A 123 17.94 -26.89 11.98
CA GLU A 123 18.92 -27.34 12.98
C GLU A 123 19.76 -28.53 12.48
N ALA A 124 19.11 -29.53 11.89
CA ALA A 124 19.76 -30.71 11.33
C ALA A 124 20.71 -30.39 10.17
N LEU A 125 20.40 -29.37 9.36
CA LEU A 125 21.30 -28.91 8.30
C LEU A 125 22.43 -28.03 8.82
N ALA A 126 22.22 -27.33 9.94
CA ALA A 126 23.24 -26.50 10.57
C ALA A 126 24.19 -27.31 11.49
N SER A 127 23.81 -28.51 11.89
CA SER A 127 24.69 -29.40 12.64
C SER A 127 25.90 -29.79 11.79
N ASP A 128 27.04 -29.99 12.45
CA ASP A 128 28.30 -30.44 11.83
C ASP A 128 28.77 -29.58 10.63
N ASP A 129 28.58 -28.26 10.74
CA ASP A 129 29.04 -27.26 9.75
C ASP A 129 28.55 -27.55 8.31
N GLY A 130 27.30 -28.02 8.19
CA GLY A 130 26.67 -28.30 6.91
C GLY A 130 27.00 -29.68 6.33
N GLN A 131 27.75 -30.53 7.04
CA GLN A 131 27.84 -31.95 6.68
C GLN A 131 26.51 -32.63 6.98
N VAL A 132 26.06 -33.43 6.01
CA VAL A 132 24.72 -34.02 6.02
C VAL A 132 24.81 -35.50 5.66
N GLN A 133 24.36 -36.34 6.59
CA GLN A 133 23.96 -37.71 6.35
C GLN A 133 22.43 -37.77 6.39
N MET A 134 21.81 -38.32 5.35
CA MET A 134 20.36 -38.49 5.30
C MET A 134 20.00 -39.95 5.10
N THR A 135 18.98 -40.39 5.84
CA THR A 135 18.27 -41.63 5.54
C THR A 135 17.01 -41.28 4.79
N LEU A 136 16.80 -41.90 3.62
CA LEU A 136 15.63 -41.68 2.77
C LEU A 136 15.00 -42.99 2.29
N LEU A 137 13.74 -42.93 1.89
CA LEU A 137 13.04 -44.01 1.22
C LEU A 137 12.85 -43.66 -0.26
N ARG A 138 13.34 -44.53 -1.15
CA ARG A 138 13.08 -44.46 -2.60
C ARG A 138 12.28 -45.68 -3.02
N GLY A 139 11.00 -45.49 -3.32
CA GLY A 139 10.10 -46.62 -3.63
C GLY A 139 10.04 -47.66 -2.50
N LYS A 140 10.04 -47.20 -1.23
CA LYS A 140 10.11 -48.00 0.02
C LYS A 140 11.45 -48.66 0.33
N GLN A 141 12.47 -48.50 -0.52
CA GLN A 141 13.81 -48.99 -0.21
C GLN A 141 14.56 -47.93 0.60
N PRO A 142 15.13 -48.26 1.77
CA PRO A 142 15.95 -47.33 2.53
C PRO A 142 17.31 -47.13 1.85
N LEU A 143 17.69 -45.87 1.67
CA LEU A 143 19.00 -45.45 1.18
C LEU A 143 19.60 -44.47 2.18
N ILE A 144 20.93 -44.51 2.29
CA ILE A 144 21.70 -43.50 3.03
C ILE A 144 22.51 -42.71 2.02
N VAL A 145 22.39 -41.39 2.06
CA VAL A 145 23.18 -40.46 1.26
C VAL A 145 24.00 -39.57 2.17
N ASN A 146 25.18 -39.17 1.71
CA ASN A 146 26.09 -38.31 2.46
C ASN A 146 26.58 -37.18 1.55
N GLY A 147 26.81 -36.01 2.12
CA GLY A 147 27.45 -34.89 1.44
C GLY A 147 27.42 -33.63 2.29
N ALA A 148 27.47 -32.48 1.62
CA ALA A 148 27.47 -31.18 2.26
C ALA A 148 26.37 -30.29 1.68
N ALA A 149 25.64 -29.62 2.56
CA ALA A 149 24.70 -28.58 2.22
C ALA A 149 25.45 -27.31 1.74
N ASP A 150 24.78 -26.52 0.90
CA ASP A 150 25.35 -25.27 0.39
C ASP A 150 25.22 -24.16 1.45
N LEU A 151 26.32 -23.48 1.76
CA LEU A 151 26.33 -22.33 2.66
C LEU A 151 25.90 -21.07 1.91
N ILE A 152 24.74 -20.53 2.29
CA ILE A 152 24.24 -19.25 1.81
C ILE A 152 24.54 -18.17 2.85
N ARG A 153 25.28 -17.15 2.42
CA ARG A 153 25.58 -15.94 3.22
C ARG A 153 24.71 -14.79 2.73
N ILE A 154 23.84 -14.32 3.60
CA ILE A 154 23.02 -13.13 3.37
C ILE A 154 23.70 -11.97 4.12
N PRO A 155 24.25 -10.97 3.42
CA PRO A 155 24.87 -9.83 4.07
C PRO A 155 23.84 -9.00 4.82
N ALA A 156 24.27 -8.25 5.83
CA ALA A 156 23.41 -7.27 6.48
C ALA A 156 22.95 -6.20 5.47
N TYR A 157 21.66 -5.85 5.51
CA TYR A 157 21.11 -4.80 4.65
C TYR A 157 20.05 -3.97 5.36
N THR A 158 19.90 -2.73 4.91
CA THR A 158 18.81 -1.83 5.32
C THR A 158 18.07 -1.36 4.08
N LEU A 159 16.76 -1.61 4.05
CA LEU A 159 15.85 -1.07 3.04
C LEU A 159 15.21 0.18 3.61
N THR A 160 15.31 1.29 2.90
CA THR A 160 14.62 2.53 3.28
C THR A 160 13.48 2.78 2.29
N VAL A 161 12.25 2.68 2.77
CA VAL A 161 11.05 3.05 2.02
C VAL A 161 10.69 4.48 2.42
N ALA A 162 11.18 5.44 1.64
CA ALA A 162 10.65 6.79 1.70
C ALA A 162 9.39 6.86 0.82
N ALA A 163 8.42 7.69 1.21
CA ALA A 163 7.44 8.15 0.24
C ALA A 163 8.22 8.67 -0.97
N ALA A 164 7.85 8.25 -2.19
CA ALA A 164 8.41 8.82 -3.40
C ALA A 164 8.37 10.34 -3.18
N ALA A 165 9.54 10.97 -3.13
CA ALA A 165 9.61 12.42 -3.09
C ALA A 165 8.70 12.83 -4.25
N ALA A 166 7.54 13.42 -3.92
CA ALA A 166 6.68 13.97 -4.94
C ALA A 166 7.62 14.89 -5.68
N ASP A 167 7.95 14.51 -6.92
CA ASP A 167 8.72 15.32 -7.84
C ASP A 167 7.89 16.59 -7.89
N GLN A 168 8.22 17.59 -7.05
CA GLN A 168 7.32 18.70 -6.78
C GLN A 168 7.16 19.33 -8.15
N PRO A 169 5.98 19.24 -8.78
CA PRO A 169 5.88 19.66 -10.15
C PRO A 169 6.29 21.13 -10.15
N SER A 170 7.38 21.43 -10.84
CA SER A 170 7.96 22.76 -10.79
C SER A 170 6.98 23.74 -11.45
N GLY A 171 6.68 24.83 -10.75
CA GLY A 171 5.71 25.84 -11.19
C GLY A 171 4.51 25.98 -10.25
N CYS A 172 3.61 26.88 -10.60
CA CYS A 172 2.37 27.12 -9.84
C CYS A 172 1.14 27.17 -10.74
N GLY A 173 -0.02 27.05 -10.12
CA GLY A 173 -1.32 27.31 -10.74
C GLY A 173 -2.18 28.22 -9.86
N PHE A 174 -3.29 28.68 -10.43
CA PHE A 174 -4.24 29.57 -9.76
C PHE A 174 -5.57 28.87 -9.54
N VAL A 175 -6.08 28.86 -8.31
CA VAL A 175 -7.40 28.33 -7.97
C VAL A 175 -8.31 29.47 -7.52
N SER A 176 -9.55 29.51 -7.99
CA SER A 176 -10.50 30.55 -7.58
C SER A 176 -11.91 30.00 -7.43
N GLY A 177 -12.65 30.47 -6.43
CA GLY A 177 -14.06 30.12 -6.24
C GLY A 177 -15.05 30.96 -7.06
N GLY A 178 -14.53 31.71 -8.04
CA GLY A 178 -15.17 32.87 -8.65
C GLY A 178 -15.61 32.70 -10.09
N ALA A 179 -16.40 31.67 -10.42
CA ALA A 179 -17.17 31.70 -11.66
C ALA A 179 -18.23 32.84 -11.58
N LYS A 180 -18.42 33.60 -12.66
CA LYS A 180 -19.65 34.36 -12.84
C LYS A 180 -20.81 33.35 -12.76
N THR A 181 -21.87 33.66 -12.03
CA THR A 181 -22.98 32.72 -11.85
C THR A 181 -23.72 32.55 -13.17
N TYR A 182 -23.43 31.47 -13.89
CA TYR A 182 -24.09 31.07 -15.12
C TYR A 182 -24.66 29.67 -14.94
N GLY A 183 -25.91 29.44 -15.39
CA GLY A 183 -26.52 28.10 -15.48
C GLY A 183 -26.45 27.23 -14.22
N GLY A 184 -27.17 27.57 -13.16
CA GLY A 184 -27.31 26.70 -11.97
C GLY A 184 -26.05 26.53 -11.10
N VAL A 185 -24.91 27.11 -11.49
CA VAL A 185 -23.65 27.02 -10.73
C VAL A 185 -23.60 28.07 -9.62
N ALA A 186 -23.45 27.62 -8.38
CA ALA A 186 -23.20 28.45 -7.20
C ALA A 186 -21.71 28.78 -7.05
N LYS A 187 -21.43 30.00 -6.56
CA LYS A 187 -20.07 30.40 -6.18
C LYS A 187 -19.61 29.65 -4.94
N VAL A 188 -18.31 29.47 -4.80
CA VAL A 188 -17.71 28.84 -3.61
C VAL A 188 -16.67 29.76 -2.99
N ASP A 189 -16.54 29.69 -1.67
CA ASP A 189 -15.41 30.19 -0.90
C ASP A 189 -14.44 29.06 -0.69
N ILE A 190 -13.14 29.31 -0.87
CA ILE A 190 -12.09 28.39 -0.43
C ILE A 190 -11.82 28.74 1.04
N LEU A 191 -12.11 27.80 1.94
CA LEU A 191 -11.89 27.96 3.38
C LEU A 191 -10.56 27.38 3.82
N GLU A 192 -10.16 26.23 3.26
CA GLU A 192 -8.94 25.54 3.63
C GLU A 192 -8.27 24.88 2.43
N VAL A 193 -6.95 24.70 2.54
CA VAL A 193 -6.10 23.92 1.65
C VAL A 193 -5.29 22.96 2.50
N ASP A 194 -5.44 21.66 2.28
CA ASP A 194 -4.76 20.60 3.04
C ASP A 194 -4.93 20.76 4.56
N GLY A 195 -6.14 21.14 4.99
CA GLY A 195 -6.49 21.36 6.40
C GLY A 195 -5.94 22.66 7.00
N LYS A 196 -5.27 23.52 6.21
CA LYS A 196 -4.81 24.84 6.64
C LYS A 196 -5.77 25.92 6.17
N PRO A 197 -6.11 26.92 7.01
CA PRO A 197 -6.96 28.03 6.59
C PRO A 197 -6.42 28.72 5.34
N ALA A 198 -7.28 28.93 4.35
CA ALA A 198 -6.95 29.74 3.18
C ALA A 198 -6.81 31.21 3.61
N PRO A 199 -5.95 32.01 2.93
CA PRO A 199 -5.81 33.43 3.24
C PRO A 199 -7.16 34.16 3.22
N THR A 200 -7.47 34.87 4.30
CA THR A 200 -8.78 35.50 4.53
C THR A 200 -9.02 36.73 3.66
N ASP A 201 -7.97 37.25 3.03
CA ASP A 201 -7.91 38.42 2.16
C ASP A 201 -7.89 38.06 0.67
N LEU A 202 -8.29 36.84 0.29
CA LEU A 202 -8.40 36.38 -1.10
C LEU A 202 -9.43 37.22 -1.89
N ILE A 203 -9.02 38.41 -2.35
CA ILE A 203 -9.70 39.17 -3.40
C ILE A 203 -9.28 38.54 -4.75
N GLY A 204 -9.80 37.34 -5.04
CA GLY A 204 -9.64 36.72 -6.35
C GLY A 204 -9.13 35.28 -6.32
N ARG A 205 -7.84 35.09 -6.62
CA ARG A 205 -7.22 33.80 -6.95
C ARG A 205 -6.19 33.42 -5.90
N LEU A 206 -6.20 32.15 -5.52
CA LEU A 206 -5.21 31.51 -4.68
C LEU A 206 -4.13 30.89 -5.57
N THR A 207 -2.87 31.29 -5.38
CA THR A 207 -1.74 30.65 -6.05
C THR A 207 -1.31 29.44 -5.24
N LEU A 208 -1.23 28.28 -5.88
CA LEU A 208 -0.74 27.03 -5.29
C LEU A 208 0.42 26.51 -6.14
N PRO A 209 1.47 25.93 -5.54
CA PRO A 209 2.41 25.10 -6.28
C PRO A 209 1.66 24.04 -7.09
N ALA A 210 2.27 23.57 -8.19
CA ALA A 210 1.69 22.42 -8.85
C ALA A 210 1.78 21.20 -7.92
N GLY A 211 0.74 20.37 -7.87
CA GLY A 211 0.62 19.31 -6.88
C GLY A 211 -0.82 18.86 -6.63
N GLN A 212 -1.01 17.94 -5.69
CA GLN A 212 -2.34 17.48 -5.27
C GLN A 212 -2.76 18.19 -3.99
N TYR A 213 -4.01 18.65 -3.95
CA TYR A 213 -4.57 19.42 -2.85
C TYR A 213 -5.96 18.92 -2.46
N VAL A 214 -6.26 19.01 -1.17
CA VAL A 214 -7.62 18.86 -0.62
C VAL A 214 -8.14 20.24 -0.25
N LEU A 215 -9.23 20.66 -0.89
CA LEU A 215 -9.85 21.96 -0.66
C LEU A 215 -11.14 21.80 0.15
N THR A 216 -11.25 22.56 1.23
CA THR A 216 -12.51 22.75 1.97
C THR A 216 -13.18 23.99 1.43
N LEU A 217 -14.39 23.84 0.89
CA LEU A 217 -15.13 24.88 0.19
C LEU A 217 -16.45 25.17 0.91
N ARG A 218 -16.94 26.40 0.82
CA ARG A 218 -18.29 26.77 1.27
C ARG A 218 -19.07 27.38 0.14
N THR A 219 -20.28 26.89 -0.09
CA THR A 219 -21.16 27.49 -1.09
C THR A 219 -21.58 28.90 -0.66
N ARG A 220 -21.53 29.86 -1.59
CA ARG A 220 -22.17 31.16 -1.46
C ARG A 220 -23.53 31.08 -2.16
N PRO A 221 -24.64 30.94 -1.41
CA PRO A 221 -25.97 30.96 -2.03
C PRO A 221 -26.21 32.32 -2.69
N ARG A 222 -26.86 32.33 -3.86
CA ARG A 222 -27.46 33.57 -4.37
C ARG A 222 -28.58 33.99 -3.41
N LEU A 223 -28.62 35.25 -2.98
CA LEU A 223 -29.89 35.88 -2.65
C LEU A 223 -30.77 35.79 -3.91
N GLY A 224 -31.67 34.80 -3.98
CA GLY A 224 -32.54 34.55 -5.14
C GLY A 224 -32.56 33.11 -5.68
N MET A 225 -31.76 32.18 -5.15
CA MET A 225 -31.82 30.74 -5.51
C MET A 225 -32.62 29.89 -4.51
N LEU A 226 -33.25 30.50 -3.50
CA LEU A 226 -34.40 29.88 -2.83
C LEU A 226 -35.60 30.10 -3.76
N GLN A 227 -35.69 29.32 -4.83
CA GLN A 227 -36.89 29.30 -5.66
C GLN A 227 -38.07 28.92 -4.75
N GLU A 228 -38.98 29.88 -4.55
CA GLU A 228 -40.24 29.69 -3.81
C GLU A 228 -41.00 28.44 -4.27
N SER A 229 -40.82 27.99 -5.53
CA SER A 229 -41.49 26.82 -6.09
C SER A 229 -41.22 25.51 -5.35
N ARG A 230 -40.01 25.30 -4.80
CA ARG A 230 -39.70 24.07 -4.01
C ARG A 230 -40.16 24.17 -2.55
N LEU A 231 -40.18 25.39 -2.00
CA LEU A 231 -40.78 25.66 -0.68
C LEU A 231 -42.31 25.57 -0.73
N GLN A 232 -42.92 25.93 -1.87
CA GLN A 232 -44.35 25.72 -2.13
C GLN A 232 -44.64 24.22 -2.14
N GLU A 233 -43.87 23.42 -2.89
CA GLU A 233 -44.08 21.97 -2.98
C GLU A 233 -43.92 21.26 -1.62
N VAL A 234 -42.96 21.68 -0.79
CA VAL A 234 -42.80 21.19 0.58
C VAL A 234 -43.92 21.69 1.50
N ARG A 235 -44.39 22.95 1.34
CA ARG A 235 -45.57 23.48 2.06
C ARG A 235 -46.87 22.78 1.64
N THR A 236 -47.01 22.39 0.39
CA THR A 236 -48.19 21.66 -0.10
C THR A 236 -48.16 20.22 0.41
N ARG A 237 -46.98 19.59 0.49
CA ARG A 237 -46.83 18.25 1.09
C ARG A 237 -46.95 18.23 2.61
N LEU A 238 -46.58 19.31 3.30
CA LEU A 238 -46.75 19.49 4.75
C LEU A 238 -48.05 20.26 5.10
N GLY A 239 -48.91 20.51 4.09
CA GLY A 239 -50.06 21.41 4.17
C GLY A 239 -51.42 20.73 4.30
N GLU A 240 -51.46 19.43 4.62
CA GLU A 240 -52.70 18.73 4.97
C GLU A 240 -52.64 18.14 6.38
N THR A 241 -52.46 18.99 7.39
CA THR A 241 -53.14 18.83 8.68
C THR A 241 -53.07 20.12 9.53
N ALA A 242 -54.16 20.88 9.45
CA ALA A 242 -54.87 21.54 10.56
C ALA A 242 -54.07 22.26 11.68
N MET A 243 -54.21 23.60 11.71
CA MET A 243 -54.86 24.43 12.76
C MET A 243 -54.12 25.74 13.07
N ALA A 244 -54.91 26.82 13.15
CA ALA A 244 -54.54 28.21 13.36
C ALA A 244 -54.00 28.51 14.77
N PRO A 245 -53.33 29.67 14.95
CA PRO A 245 -53.46 30.38 16.22
C PRO A 245 -53.69 31.89 16.04
N GLU A 246 -54.92 32.33 16.33
CA GLU A 246 -55.15 33.61 16.98
C GLU A 246 -55.35 33.37 18.49
N ASP A 247 -54.77 34.26 19.29
CA ASP A 247 -55.02 34.54 20.70
C ASP A 247 -54.97 33.42 21.75
N GLN A 248 -53.87 33.40 22.53
CA GLN A 248 -54.00 33.50 23.99
C GLN A 248 -52.73 34.04 24.68
N LEU A 249 -52.90 35.30 25.10
CA LEU A 249 -52.35 36.02 26.25
C LEU A 249 -51.64 35.20 27.37
N ASN A 250 -50.44 35.69 27.74
CA ASN A 250 -49.92 35.91 29.09
C ASN A 250 -50.17 34.88 30.22
N LYS A 251 -49.09 34.19 30.64
CA LYS A 251 -48.45 34.33 31.98
C LYS A 251 -47.15 33.52 32.09
N PRO A 252 -46.06 34.08 32.66
CA PRO A 252 -44.86 33.33 32.99
C PRO A 252 -44.99 32.59 34.33
N ASP A 253 -44.45 31.38 34.41
CA ASP A 253 -44.30 30.61 35.66
C ASP A 253 -43.27 31.27 36.61
N PRO A 254 -43.55 31.38 37.92
CA PRO A 254 -42.65 31.96 38.88
C PRO A 254 -41.64 30.91 39.38
N GLY A 255 -40.37 31.01 38.98
CA GLY A 255 -39.35 30.16 39.63
C GLY A 255 -38.00 29.94 38.96
N MET A 256 -37.65 30.59 37.83
CA MET A 256 -36.29 30.46 37.28
C MET A 256 -35.57 31.81 37.12
N PRO A 257 -34.26 31.85 37.42
CA PRO A 257 -33.46 33.06 37.31
C PRO A 257 -33.32 33.50 35.85
N ARG A 258 -33.37 34.82 35.65
CA ARG A 258 -33.09 35.48 34.37
C ARG A 258 -31.58 35.40 34.11
N ASP A 259 -31.21 34.81 33.00
CA ASP A 259 -29.90 35.04 32.38
C ASP A 259 -30.08 36.09 31.27
N PRO A 260 -29.25 37.16 31.19
CA PRO A 260 -29.44 38.22 30.22
C PRO A 260 -28.58 37.96 28.99
N GLU A 261 -29.06 37.19 28.01
CA GLU A 261 -28.72 37.40 26.60
C GLU A 261 -29.57 36.49 25.69
N GLY A 262 -30.41 37.10 24.86
CA GLY A 262 -31.40 36.43 24.03
C GLY A 262 -30.79 35.53 22.94
N ALA A 263 -31.15 34.25 22.98
CA ALA A 263 -30.90 33.32 21.89
C ALA A 263 -31.66 33.77 20.62
N ARG A 264 -30.92 34.26 19.63
CA ARG A 264 -31.39 34.42 18.25
C ARG A 264 -31.20 33.10 17.50
N VAL A 265 -32.26 32.70 16.80
CA VAL A 265 -32.40 31.51 15.96
C VAL A 265 -31.16 31.23 15.11
N SER A 266 -30.55 30.05 15.29
CA SER A 266 -29.49 29.52 14.42
C SER A 266 -30.09 29.08 13.07
N ARG A 267 -29.67 29.74 12.00
CA ARG A 267 -30.04 29.45 10.61
C ARG A 267 -28.91 28.63 9.95
N THR A 268 -28.88 27.32 10.20
CA THR A 268 -28.08 26.33 9.46
C THR A 268 -28.79 26.03 8.12
N ASP A 269 -28.15 25.83 6.96
CA ASP A 269 -26.94 25.06 6.72
C ASP A 269 -25.98 25.70 5.71
N ARG A 270 -24.72 25.83 6.15
CA ARG A 270 -23.56 26.10 5.30
C ARG A 270 -23.10 24.75 4.75
N ALA A 271 -23.46 24.40 3.52
CA ALA A 271 -22.89 23.21 2.89
C ALA A 271 -21.37 23.41 2.72
N LEU A 272 -20.60 22.74 3.58
CA LEU A 272 -19.16 22.54 3.44
C LEU A 272 -18.95 21.41 2.44
N LEU A 273 -18.09 21.64 1.46
CA LEU A 273 -17.77 20.69 0.40
C LEU A 273 -16.28 20.42 0.43
N THR A 274 -15.89 19.16 0.31
CA THR A 274 -14.48 18.77 0.19
C THR A 274 -14.21 18.32 -1.22
N MET A 275 -13.13 18.81 -1.82
CA MET A 275 -12.73 18.45 -3.19
C MET A 275 -11.24 18.18 -3.27
N LYS A 276 -10.87 17.06 -3.91
CA LYS A 276 -9.48 16.78 -4.29
C LYS A 276 -9.19 17.40 -5.65
N LEU A 277 -8.13 18.17 -5.76
CA LEU A 277 -7.73 18.87 -6.99
C LEU A 277 -6.24 18.64 -7.28
N VAL A 278 -5.91 18.31 -8.53
CA VAL A 278 -4.52 18.30 -9.00
C VAL A 278 -4.26 19.62 -9.73
N VAL A 279 -3.46 20.49 -9.13
CA VAL A 279 -3.06 21.78 -9.71
C VAL A 279 -1.85 21.55 -10.61
N ARG A 280 -1.96 21.91 -11.89
CA ARG A 280 -0.86 21.89 -12.84
C ARG A 280 -0.16 23.24 -12.91
N ALA A 281 1.11 23.22 -13.30
CA ALA A 281 1.86 24.44 -13.58
C ALA A 281 1.20 25.26 -14.70
N ASP A 282 1.29 26.58 -14.60
CA ASP A 282 0.75 27.56 -15.54
C ASP A 282 -0.72 27.30 -15.91
N THR A 283 -1.53 26.88 -14.93
CA THR A 283 -2.94 26.55 -15.13
C THR A 283 -3.83 27.27 -14.11
N SER A 284 -4.97 27.78 -14.56
CA SER A 284 -5.97 28.43 -13.73
C SER A 284 -7.28 27.63 -13.70
N TYR A 285 -7.71 27.29 -12.49
CA TYR A 285 -8.94 26.58 -12.17
C TYR A 285 -9.99 27.53 -11.58
N GLN A 286 -11.19 27.50 -12.14
CA GLN A 286 -12.37 28.11 -11.54
C GLN A 286 -13.26 27.03 -10.95
N LEU A 287 -13.60 27.17 -9.68
CA LEU A 287 -14.40 26.22 -8.92
C LEU A 287 -15.85 26.71 -8.83
N GLY A 288 -16.77 25.76 -8.81
CA GLY A 288 -18.18 26.01 -8.59
C GLY A 288 -18.82 24.88 -7.80
N ALA A 289 -20.07 25.07 -7.40
CA ALA A 289 -20.89 24.02 -6.82
C ALA A 289 -22.24 23.95 -7.52
N ARG A 290 -22.81 22.75 -7.62
CA ARG A 290 -24.15 22.52 -8.19
C ARG A 290 -24.91 21.48 -7.37
N ALA A 291 -26.23 21.44 -7.53
CA ALA A 291 -27.03 20.37 -6.95
C ALA A 291 -26.64 19.03 -7.58
N ARG A 292 -26.53 18.00 -6.75
CA ARG A 292 -26.25 16.64 -7.21
C ARG A 292 -27.49 16.08 -7.91
N GLU A 293 -27.31 15.47 -9.06
CA GLU A 293 -28.44 14.90 -9.83
C GLU A 293 -29.01 13.68 -9.09
N GLY A 294 -30.31 13.69 -8.82
CA GLY A 294 -31.01 12.59 -8.14
C GLY A 294 -30.88 12.53 -6.62
N GLU A 295 -30.11 13.42 -5.96
CA GLU A 295 -29.91 13.41 -4.51
C GLU A 295 -30.13 14.79 -3.86
N LEU A 296 -30.51 14.78 -2.58
CA LEU A 296 -30.47 15.98 -1.73
C LEU A 296 -29.00 16.27 -1.37
N GLY A 297 -28.33 17.11 -2.16
CA GLY A 297 -26.94 17.47 -1.89
C GLY A 297 -26.34 18.46 -2.89
N MET A 298 -25.21 19.05 -2.51
CA MET A 298 -24.37 19.87 -3.38
C MET A 298 -23.06 19.15 -3.65
N GLU A 299 -22.52 19.27 -4.86
CA GLU A 299 -21.17 18.81 -5.19
C GLU A 299 -20.33 19.98 -5.68
N ALA A 300 -19.03 19.96 -5.35
CA ALA A 300 -18.05 20.90 -5.88
C ALA A 300 -17.39 20.32 -7.14
N PHE A 301 -17.09 21.17 -8.11
CA PHE A 301 -16.46 20.77 -9.36
C PHE A 301 -15.61 21.89 -9.96
N VAL A 302 -14.72 21.53 -10.90
CA VAL A 302 -13.97 22.48 -11.73
C VAL A 302 -14.88 22.97 -12.86
N TYR A 303 -15.28 24.23 -12.80
CA TYR A 303 -16.12 24.88 -13.80
C TYR A 303 -15.35 25.19 -15.10
N SER A 304 -14.11 25.64 -14.98
CA SER A 304 -13.25 25.92 -16.14
C SER A 304 -11.78 25.75 -15.80
N GLU A 305 -11.01 25.26 -16.76
CA GLU A 305 -9.55 25.17 -16.74
C GLU A 305 -9.01 26.02 -17.90
N SER A 306 -7.97 26.82 -17.65
CA SER A 306 -7.34 27.65 -18.69
C SER A 306 -5.85 27.78 -18.45
N ALA A 307 -5.06 27.75 -19.52
CA ALA A 307 -3.62 28.01 -19.44
C ALA A 307 -3.39 29.47 -19.00
N ARG A 308 -2.54 29.66 -17.99
CA ARG A 308 -2.17 30.97 -17.47
C ARG A 308 -0.82 30.92 -16.79
N SER A 309 0.13 31.67 -17.35
CA SER A 309 1.48 31.73 -16.78
C SER A 309 1.49 32.32 -15.38
N CYS A 310 2.33 31.73 -14.53
CA CYS A 310 2.61 32.15 -13.17
C CYS A 310 3.65 33.29 -13.03
N ARG A 311 4.10 33.87 -14.16
CA ARG A 311 5.07 34.99 -14.18
C ARG A 311 4.53 36.28 -13.59
#